data_AF-A0A972XE59-F1
#
_entry.id   AF-A0A972XE59-F1
#
_cell.length_a   1.000
_cell.length_b   1.000
_cell.length_c   1.000
_cell.angle_alpha   90.00
_cell.angle_beta   90.00
_cell.angle_gamma   90.00
#
_symmetry.space_group_name_H-M   'P 1'
#
loop_
_entity.id
_entity.type
_entity.pdbx_description
1 polymer ?
#
loop_
_entity_poly.entity_id
_entity_poly.type
_entity_poly.pdbx_seq_one_letter_code
_entity_poly.pdbx_strand_id
1 'polypeptide(L)'
;MAKNKFNKDWLQDHLNDPYVKMAQREGYRARAAYKLKEIDEQDHLIKAGSVLVDLGSAPGSWCQYARNRLVDLGKQNPLIADGKPDGTIIAIDMLVMEEIADVQFLQGDFRDEAVLWQLEEALP
;
A
#
# COMPACT_ATOMS: atom_id res chain seq x y z
N MET A 1 18.46 33.22 2.46
CA MET A 1 18.10 31.83 2.81
C MET A 1 17.14 31.87 3.99
N ALA A 2 15.85 31.59 3.77
CA ALA A 2 14.87 31.53 4.86
C ALA A 2 15.12 30.25 5.68
N LYS A 3 15.38 30.40 6.98
CA LYS A 3 15.47 29.25 7.90
C LYS A 3 14.08 28.61 7.97
N ASN A 4 13.95 27.38 7.47
CA ASN A 4 12.76 26.55 7.70
C ASN A 4 12.58 26.41 9.22
N LYS A 5 11.61 27.15 9.75
CA LYS A 5 11.28 27.17 11.18
C LYS A 5 10.63 25.82 11.47
N PHE A 6 11.42 24.88 11.97
CA PHE A 6 10.97 23.55 12.39
C PHE A 6 9.77 23.72 13.32
N ASN A 7 8.56 23.38 12.84
CA ASN A 7 7.34 23.60 13.59
C ASN A 7 7.20 22.49 14.64
N LYS A 8 7.62 22.79 15.86
CA LYS A 8 7.59 21.86 16.99
C LYS A 8 6.17 21.36 17.28
N ASP A 9 5.15 22.19 17.02
CA ASP A 9 3.76 21.85 17.30
C ASP A 9 3.25 20.77 16.32
N TRP A 10 3.58 20.88 15.03
CA TRP A 10 3.25 19.85 14.04
C TRP A 10 3.90 18.49 14.36
N LEU A 11 5.16 18.52 14.82
CA LEU A 11 5.86 17.29 15.22
C LEU A 11 5.22 16.67 16.46
N GLN A 12 4.84 17.50 17.44
CA GLN A 12 4.17 17.06 18.66
C GLN A 12 2.79 16.47 18.35
N ASP A 13 2.04 17.07 17.43
CA ASP A 13 0.74 16.57 16.96
C ASP A 13 0.90 15.24 16.20
N HIS A 14 1.90 15.14 15.33
CA HIS A 14 2.18 13.92 14.59
C HIS A 14 2.61 12.76 15.50
N LEU A 15 3.43 13.01 16.51
CA LEU A 15 3.87 12.00 17.47
C LEU A 15 2.75 11.56 18.42
N ASN A 16 1.80 12.44 18.70
CA ASN A 16 0.66 12.14 19.58
C ASN A 16 -0.56 11.60 18.84
N ASP A 17 -0.52 11.58 17.52
CA ASP A 17 -1.55 11.03 16.67
C ASP A 17 -1.83 9.55 17.00
N PRO A 18 -3.05 9.20 17.45
CA PRO A 18 -3.37 7.83 17.81
C PRO A 18 -3.22 6.87 16.63
N TYR A 19 -3.44 7.32 15.39
CA TYR A 19 -3.32 6.47 14.21
C TYR A 19 -1.87 6.16 13.84
N VAL A 20 -0.93 7.07 14.14
CA VAL A 20 0.50 6.79 13.97
C VAL A 20 0.94 5.71 14.95
N LYS A 21 0.53 5.81 16.21
CA LYS A 21 0.81 4.78 17.24
C LYS A 21 0.15 3.44 16.89
N MET A 22 -1.08 3.48 16.36
CA MET A 22 -1.81 2.28 15.93
C MET A 22 -1.10 1.62 14.75
N ALA A 23 -0.69 2.39 13.73
CA ALA A 23 0.06 1.88 12.57
C ALA A 23 1.34 1.17 13.01
N GLN A 24 2.13 1.79 13.89
CA GLN A 24 3.34 1.17 14.43
C GLN A 24 3.05 -0.13 15.19
N ARG A 25 2.01 -0.15 16.03
CA ARG A 25 1.60 -1.35 16.78
C ARG A 25 1.17 -2.49 15.87
N GLU A 26 0.44 -2.18 14.80
CA GLU A 26 -0.09 -3.15 13.84
C GLU A 26 0.90 -3.48 12.71
N GLY A 27 2.10 -2.88 12.70
CA GLY A 27 3.13 -3.13 11.69
C GLY A 27 2.88 -2.45 10.33
N TYR A 28 1.96 -1.48 10.26
CA TYR A 28 1.77 -0.64 9.08
C TYR A 28 2.84 0.47 9.02
N ARG A 29 3.37 0.68 7.82
CA ARG A 29 4.42 1.69 7.55
C ARG A 29 3.92 3.13 7.68
N ALA A 30 2.61 3.36 7.55
CA ALA A 30 2.01 4.68 7.74
C ALA A 30 0.54 4.58 8.17
N ARG A 31 0.04 5.62 8.85
CA ARG A 31 -1.39 5.75 9.21
C ARG A 31 -2.33 5.81 8.01
N ALA A 32 -1.81 6.00 6.79
CA ALA A 32 -2.61 6.02 5.57
C ALA A 32 -3.29 4.68 5.29
N ALA A 33 -2.76 3.55 5.78
CA ALA A 33 -3.41 2.24 5.69
C ALA A 33 -4.85 2.25 6.21
N TYR A 34 -5.12 3.00 7.29
CA TYR A 34 -6.47 3.10 7.86
C TYR A 34 -7.46 3.84 6.96
N LYS A 35 -7.00 4.75 6.09
CA LYS A 35 -7.88 5.41 5.12
C LYS A 35 -8.38 4.41 4.08
N LEU A 36 -7.48 3.59 3.53
CA LEU A 36 -7.87 2.55 2.58
C LEU A 36 -8.74 1.48 3.26
N LYS A 37 -8.41 1.12 4.50
CA LYS A 37 -9.22 0.21 5.30
C LYS A 37 -10.66 0.70 5.48
N GLU A 38 -10.83 1.95 5.90
CA GLU A 38 -12.16 2.54 6.08
C GLU A 38 -12.96 2.55 4.76
N ILE A 39 -12.32 2.89 3.64
CA ILE A 39 -12.94 2.86 2.30
C ILE A 39 -13.34 1.43 1.92
N ASP A 40 -12.44 0.45 2.05
CA ASP A 40 -12.73 -0.94 1.70
C ASP A 40 -13.83 -1.55 2.58
N GLU A 41 -13.84 -1.24 3.88
CA GLU A 41 -14.87 -1.72 4.80
C GLU A 41 -16.26 -1.15 4.48
N GLN A 42 -16.33 0.09 3.98
CA GLN A 42 -17.57 0.74 3.59
C GLN A 42 -18.08 0.29 2.22
N ASP A 43 -17.19 0.29 1.23
CA ASP A 43 -17.56 0.11 -0.18
C ASP A 43 -17.31 -1.30 -0.72
N HIS A 44 -16.64 -2.17 0.06
CA HIS A 44 -16.19 -3.49 -0.37
C HIS A 44 -15.39 -3.40 -1.69
N LEU A 45 -14.46 -2.45 -1.72
CA LEU A 45 -13.67 -2.05 -2.88
C LEU A 45 -12.80 -3.20 -3.39
N ILE A 46 -12.12 -3.91 -2.49
CA ILE A 46 -11.20 -5.02 -2.77
C ILE A 46 -11.95 -6.35 -2.73
N LYS A 47 -11.86 -7.10 -3.82
CA LYS A 47 -12.53 -8.40 -4.01
C LYS A 47 -11.52 -9.51 -4.33
N ALA A 48 -11.91 -10.76 -4.10
CA ALA A 48 -11.11 -11.91 -4.50
C ALA A 48 -10.84 -11.87 -6.02
N GLY A 49 -9.61 -12.20 -6.43
CA GLY A 49 -9.14 -12.13 -7.81
C GLY A 49 -8.87 -10.71 -8.34
N SER A 50 -8.88 -9.68 -7.49
CA SER A 50 -8.63 -8.30 -7.95
C SER A 50 -7.19 -8.11 -8.42
N VAL A 51 -7.01 -7.31 -9.46
CA VAL A 51 -5.72 -6.73 -9.84
C VAL A 51 -5.69 -5.30 -9.34
N LEU A 52 -4.80 -5.02 -8.40
CA LEU A 52 -4.68 -3.73 -7.72
C LEU A 52 -3.40 -3.03 -8.16
N VAL A 53 -3.52 -1.79 -8.62
CA VAL A 53 -2.38 -0.92 -8.97
C VAL A 53 -2.35 0.28 -8.01
N ASP A 54 -1.31 0.37 -7.19
CA ASP A 54 -1.09 1.45 -6.21
C ASP A 54 -0.10 2.47 -6.77
N LEU A 55 -0.58 3.67 -7.10
CA LEU A 55 0.22 4.75 -7.70
C LEU A 55 0.64 5.77 -6.64
N GLY A 56 1.94 6.07 -6.55
CA GLY A 56 2.49 6.87 -5.45
C GLY A 56 2.52 6.07 -4.16
N SER A 57 2.91 4.79 -4.26
CA SER A 57 2.75 3.81 -3.19
C SER A 57 3.67 4.02 -1.98
N ALA A 58 4.80 4.71 -2.10
CA ALA A 58 5.80 4.80 -1.03
C ALA A 58 5.21 5.50 0.22
N PRO A 59 5.33 4.92 1.43
CA PRO A 59 6.22 3.81 1.82
C PRO A 59 5.62 2.39 1.69
N GLY A 60 4.43 2.22 1.14
CA GLY A 60 3.80 0.93 0.83
C GLY A 60 2.66 0.53 1.78
N SER A 61 2.15 1.47 2.59
CA SER A 61 1.13 1.15 3.61
C SER A 61 -0.21 0.69 3.04
N TRP A 62 -0.59 1.17 1.85
CA TRP A 62 -1.80 0.72 1.15
C TRP A 62 -1.60 -0.68 0.57
N CYS A 63 -0.44 -0.96 -0.03
CA CYS A 63 -0.05 -2.31 -0.44
C CYS A 63 -0.08 -3.31 0.72
N GLN A 64 0.41 -2.93 1.92
CA GLN A 64 0.36 -3.80 3.11
C GLN A 64 -1.08 -4.18 3.46
N TYR A 65 -1.98 -3.20 3.49
CA TYR A 65 -3.40 -3.44 3.76
C TYR A 65 -4.04 -4.32 2.68
N ALA A 66 -3.84 -3.96 1.41
CA ALA A 66 -4.40 -4.69 0.26
C ALA A 66 -3.95 -6.16 0.24
N ARG A 67 -2.67 -6.42 0.52
CA ARG A 67 -2.13 -7.78 0.66
C ARG A 67 -2.84 -8.56 1.74
N ASN A 68 -2.93 -8.01 2.95
CA ASN A 68 -3.59 -8.67 4.07
C ASN A 68 -5.05 -8.97 3.74
N ARG A 69 -5.74 -8.02 3.10
CA ARG A 69 -7.13 -8.15 2.67
C ARG A 69 -7.32 -9.28 1.65
N LEU A 70 -6.48 -9.34 0.62
CA LEU A 70 -6.55 -10.40 -0.40
C LEU A 70 -6.14 -11.77 0.14
N VAL A 71 -5.23 -11.85 1.12
CA VAL A 71 -4.91 -13.10 1.82
C VAL A 71 -6.12 -13.59 2.61
N ASP A 72 -6.82 -12.70 3.32
CA ASP A 72 -8.03 -13.06 4.07
C ASP A 72 -9.16 -13.55 3.16
N LEU A 73 -9.33 -12.92 1.99
CA LEU A 73 -10.29 -13.36 0.98
C LEU A 73 -9.90 -14.71 0.36
N GLY A 74 -8.60 -14.96 0.17
CA GLY A 74 -8.08 -16.20 -0.40
C GLY A 74 -8.24 -17.44 0.47
N LYS A 75 -8.43 -17.30 1.79
CA LYS A 75 -8.67 -18.43 2.71
C LYS A 75 -9.87 -19.30 2.32
N GLN A 76 -10.82 -18.75 1.58
CA GLN A 76 -12.02 -19.46 1.12
C GLN A 76 -11.86 -20.12 -0.25
N ASN A 77 -10.76 -19.82 -0.96
CA ASN A 77 -10.51 -20.30 -2.30
C ASN A 77 -9.51 -21.48 -2.28
N PRO A 78 -9.93 -22.72 -2.56
CA PRO A 78 -9.06 -23.89 -2.50
C PRO A 78 -7.95 -23.90 -3.57
N LEU A 79 -8.01 -22.99 -4.55
CA LEU A 79 -6.97 -22.83 -5.57
C LEU A 79 -5.82 -21.92 -5.12
N ILE A 80 -6.00 -21.19 -4.01
CA ILE A 80 -5.01 -20.25 -3.48
C ILE A 80 -4.27 -20.93 -2.33
N ALA A 81 -2.94 -20.92 -2.40
CA ALA A 81 -2.10 -21.47 -1.34
C ALA A 81 -2.27 -20.68 -0.03
N ASP A 82 -2.12 -21.37 1.11
CA ASP A 82 -2.25 -20.73 2.42
C ASP A 82 -1.25 -19.55 2.57
N GLY A 83 -1.76 -18.44 3.11
CA GLY A 83 -0.99 -17.20 3.27
C GLY A 83 -0.71 -16.42 1.98
N LYS A 84 -1.21 -16.84 0.81
CA LYS A 84 -1.11 -16.09 -0.45
C LYS A 84 -2.34 -15.22 -0.72
N PRO A 85 -2.18 -14.05 -1.35
CA PRO A 85 -3.31 -13.23 -1.75
C PRO A 85 -4.07 -13.87 -2.91
N ASP A 86 -5.40 -13.80 -2.88
CA ASP A 86 -6.25 -14.10 -4.04
C ASP A 86 -6.36 -12.86 -4.93
N GLY A 87 -5.32 -12.60 -5.72
CA GLY A 87 -5.23 -11.45 -6.60
C GLY A 87 -3.78 -11.02 -6.85
N THR A 88 -3.62 -9.93 -7.60
CA THR A 88 -2.32 -9.36 -7.97
C THR A 88 -2.22 -7.94 -7.43
N ILE A 89 -1.05 -7.58 -6.88
CA ILE A 89 -0.79 -6.22 -6.38
C ILE A 89 0.47 -5.70 -7.06
N ILE A 90 0.34 -4.59 -7.76
CA ILE A 90 1.42 -3.88 -8.42
C ILE A 90 1.51 -2.49 -7.82
N ALA A 91 2.69 -2.08 -7.40
CA ALA A 91 2.95 -0.80 -6.77
C ALA A 91 3.91 0.02 -7.64
N ILE A 92 3.63 1.31 -7.82
CA ILE A 92 4.43 2.21 -8.66
C ILE A 92 4.76 3.47 -7.86
N ASP A 93 6.05 3.78 -7.73
CA ASP A 93 6.52 5.03 -7.14
C ASP A 93 7.91 5.40 -7.68
N MET A 94 8.22 6.70 -7.70
CA MET A 94 9.57 7.18 -8.00
C MET A 94 10.54 6.90 -6.84
N LEU A 95 10.03 6.92 -5.61
CA LEU A 95 10.78 6.68 -4.40
C LEU A 95 10.93 5.18 -4.15
N VAL A 96 12.12 4.77 -3.73
CA VAL A 96 12.35 3.42 -3.23
C VAL A 96 11.50 3.16 -1.99
N MET A 97 11.00 1.94 -1.85
CA MET A 97 10.39 1.45 -0.62
C MET A 97 10.90 0.04 -0.31
N GLU A 98 10.86 -0.33 0.96
CA GLU A 98 11.16 -1.70 1.36
C GLU A 98 10.20 -2.68 0.68
N GLU A 99 10.69 -3.86 0.31
CA GLU A 99 9.86 -4.87 -0.33
C GLU A 99 8.70 -5.31 0.57
N ILE A 100 7.58 -5.66 -0.05
CA ILE A 100 6.41 -6.25 0.61
C ILE A 100 6.17 -7.59 -0.08
N ALA A 101 6.04 -8.66 0.70
CA ALA A 101 5.78 -9.99 0.14
C ALA A 101 4.54 -9.97 -0.77
N ASP A 102 4.61 -10.68 -1.90
CA ASP A 102 3.48 -10.80 -2.85
C ASP A 102 3.02 -9.48 -3.50
N VAL A 103 3.84 -8.43 -3.43
CA VAL A 103 3.64 -7.15 -4.12
C VAL A 103 4.76 -6.96 -5.11
N GLN A 104 4.42 -6.76 -6.38
CA GLN A 104 5.40 -6.37 -7.40
C GLN A 104 5.59 -4.86 -7.34
N PHE A 105 6.84 -4.40 -7.24
CA PHE A 105 7.16 -2.97 -7.22
C PHE A 105 7.86 -2.54 -8.50
N LEU A 106 7.33 -1.51 -9.16
CA LEU A 106 7.91 -0.85 -10.31
C LEU A 106 8.38 0.54 -9.87
N GLN A 107 9.71 0.71 -9.80
CA GLN A 107 10.27 2.01 -9.46
C GLN A 107 10.33 2.90 -10.70
N GLY A 108 9.59 4.01 -10.70
CA GLY A 108 9.59 4.98 -11.78
C GLY A 108 8.45 5.99 -11.70
N ASP A 109 8.45 6.94 -12.63
CA ASP A 109 7.35 7.88 -12.79
C ASP A 109 6.25 7.21 -13.63
N PHE A 110 5.03 7.13 -13.09
CA PHE A 110 3.88 6.54 -13.79
C PHE A 110 3.45 7.35 -15.04
N ARG A 111 4.04 8.52 -15.27
CA ARG A 111 3.87 9.32 -16.48
C ARG A 111 4.82 8.89 -17.61
N ASP A 112 5.84 8.09 -17.31
CA ASP A 112 6.82 7.63 -18.30
C ASP A 112 6.31 6.39 -19.04
N GLU A 113 6.43 6.40 -20.37
CA GLU A 113 6.01 5.30 -21.25
C GLU A 113 6.71 3.98 -20.91
N ALA A 114 7.98 4.04 -20.51
CA ALA A 114 8.72 2.85 -20.09
C ALA A 114 8.16 2.19 -18.82
N VAL A 115 7.56 2.97 -17.90
CA VAL A 115 6.90 2.44 -16.70
C VAL A 115 5.54 1.86 -17.06
N LEU A 116 4.83 2.49 -18.00
CA LEU A 116 3.59 1.95 -18.54
C LEU A 116 3.81 0.57 -19.19
N TRP A 117 4.85 0.41 -20.03
CA TRP A 117 5.16 -0.90 -20.62
C TRP A 117 5.48 -1.96 -19.57
N GLN A 118 6.26 -1.62 -18.53
CA GLN A 118 6.53 -2.54 -17.42
C GLN A 118 5.26 -2.92 -16.67
N LEU A 119 4.32 -1.98 -16.48
CA LEU A 119 3.02 -2.27 -15.88
C LEU A 119 2.23 -3.22 -16.77
N GLU A 120 2.15 -2.95 -18.07
CA GLU A 120 1.43 -3.80 -19.03
C GLU A 120 1.98 -5.23 -19.06
N GLU A 121 3.30 -5.41 -18.98
CA GLU A 121 3.94 -6.73 -18.88
C GLU A 121 3.67 -7.45 -17.55
N ALA A 122 3.43 -6.70 -16.47
CA ALA A 122 3.19 -7.23 -15.14
C ALA A 122 1.72 -7.63 -14.89
N LEU A 123 0.79 -7.15 -15.72
CA LEU A 123 -0.63 -7.50 -15.60
C LEU A 123 -0.87 -8.97 -16.02
N PRO A 124 -1.76 -9.71 -15.31
CA PRO A 124 -2.06 -11.11 -15.59
C PRO A 124 -2.92 -11.34 -16.83
#